data_AF-A0A1J3HKP5-F1
#
_entry.id   AF-A0A1J3HKP5-F1
#
_cell.length_a   1.000
_cell.length_b   1.000
_cell.length_c   1.000
_cell.angle_alpha   90.00
_cell.angle_beta   90.00
_cell.angle_gamma   90.00
#
_symmetry.space_group_name_H-M   'P 1'
#
loop_
_entity.id
_entity.type
_entity.pdbx_description
1 polymer ?
#
loop_
_entity_poly.entity_id
_entity_poly.type
_entity_poly.pdbx_seq_one_letter_code
_entity_poly.pdbx_strand_id
1 'polypeptide(L)'
;EMDLGWPWFSYSVVANMLYYYDDVFKWYDTKVRVWRNVKGLEGLPKFAGYSCVKLADYGGKMAVLWDKYLPSSGYKKKTICCAVVSLERRNSEEVWGKVEWLDVVLTVPESYEFVSVLAATV
;
A
#
# COMPACT_ATOMS: atom_id res chain seq x y z
N GLU A 1 -2.58 23.30 5.30
CA GLU A 1 -3.02 22.61 6.52
C GLU A 1 -3.61 21.29 6.06
N MET A 2 -2.79 20.23 6.04
CA MET A 2 -3.25 18.91 5.59
C MET A 2 -3.75 18.21 6.84
N ASP A 3 -5.07 18.27 7.05
CA ASP A 3 -5.74 17.53 8.11
C ASP A 3 -5.20 16.11 8.14
N LEU A 4 -4.77 15.70 9.33
CA LEU A 4 -4.34 14.35 9.66
C LEU A 4 -5.53 13.42 9.41
N GLY A 5 -5.67 12.99 8.15
CA GLY A 5 -6.69 12.05 7.71
C GLY A 5 -6.67 10.84 8.62
N TRP A 6 -7.85 10.28 8.85
CA TRP A 6 -8.03 9.14 9.75
C TRP A 6 -6.95 8.06 9.52
N PRO A 7 -6.47 7.37 10.58
CA PRO A 7 -5.27 6.51 10.55
C PRO A 7 -5.28 5.36 9.51
N TRP A 8 -6.42 5.16 8.85
CA TRP A 8 -6.70 4.20 7.80
C TRP A 8 -6.21 4.62 6.41
N PHE A 9 -6.05 5.93 6.15
CA PHE A 9 -5.61 6.40 4.83
C PHE A 9 -4.09 6.49 4.76
N SER A 10 -3.51 5.88 3.72
CA SER A 10 -2.09 6.01 3.41
C SER A 10 -1.91 6.57 2.01
N TYR A 11 -1.08 7.61 1.95
CA TYR A 11 -0.63 8.25 0.73
C TYR A 11 0.88 8.05 0.59
N SER A 12 1.34 7.87 -0.63
CA SER A 12 2.77 7.90 -0.94
C SER A 12 3.01 8.51 -2.30
N VAL A 13 4.11 9.23 -2.45
CA VAL A 13 4.59 9.67 -3.76
C VAL A 13 5.61 8.64 -4.21
N VAL A 14 5.35 7.98 -5.34
CA VAL A 14 6.24 6.99 -5.95
C VAL A 14 6.51 7.43 -7.37
N ALA A 15 7.78 7.50 -7.78
CA ALA A 15 8.17 7.92 -9.13
C ALA A 15 7.47 9.24 -9.59
N ASN A 16 7.40 10.24 -8.70
CA ASN A 16 6.74 11.54 -8.91
C ASN A 16 5.22 11.50 -9.13
N MET A 17 4.56 10.40 -8.79
CA MET A 17 3.11 10.26 -8.86
C MET A 17 2.53 10.00 -7.47
N LEU A 18 1.44 10.67 -7.13
CA LEU A 18 0.76 10.50 -5.84
C LEU A 18 -0.17 9.28 -5.91
N TYR A 19 0.01 8.36 -4.98
CA TYR A 19 -0.80 7.16 -4.81
C TYR A 19 -1.52 7.19 -3.48
N TYR A 20 -2.70 6.58 -3.46
CA TYR A 20 -3.44 6.30 -2.23
C TYR A 20 -4.20 4.98 -2.32
N TYR A 21 -4.47 4.41 -1.15
CA TYR A 21 -5.29 3.21 -1.03
C TYR A 21 -6.59 3.53 -0.26
N ASP A 22 -7.71 3.09 -0.84
CA ASP A 22 -9.07 3.23 -0.29
C ASP A 22 -9.94 2.17 -0.97
N ASP A 23 -9.92 0.97 -0.41
CA ASP A 23 -10.38 -0.33 -0.95
C ASP A 23 -9.71 -0.78 -2.27
N VAL A 24 -9.32 0.17 -3.10
CA VAL A 24 -8.59 0.02 -4.35
C VAL A 24 -7.40 0.98 -4.39
N PHE A 25 -6.36 0.59 -5.11
CA PHE A 25 -5.22 1.45 -5.37
C PHE A 25 -5.59 2.51 -6.40
N LYS A 26 -5.31 3.77 -6.09
CA LYS A 26 -5.56 4.89 -7.00
C LYS A 26 -4.32 5.76 -7.10
N TRP A 27 -4.22 6.45 -8.24
CA TRP A 27 -3.18 7.42 -8.52
C TRP A 27 -3.82 8.75 -8.93
N TYR A 28 -3.14 9.86 -8.62
CA TYR A 28 -3.65 11.20 -8.92
C TYR A 28 -3.18 11.66 -10.31
N ASP A 29 -4.12 11.88 -11.21
CA ASP A 29 -3.87 12.46 -12.52
C ASP A 29 -3.81 13.98 -12.40
N THR A 30 -2.60 14.51 -12.28
CA THR A 30 -2.36 15.95 -12.11
C THR A 30 -2.81 16.80 -13.30
N LYS A 31 -2.92 16.22 -14.50
CA LYS A 31 -3.32 16.95 -15.71
C LYS A 31 -4.78 17.34 -15.68
N VAL A 32 -5.65 16.40 -15.30
CA VAL A 32 -7.10 16.59 -15.23
C VAL A 32 -7.63 16.70 -13.80
N ARG A 33 -6.74 16.58 -12.80
CA ARG A 33 -7.00 16.73 -11.37
C ARG A 33 -8.00 15.71 -10.80
N VAL A 34 -7.94 14.46 -11.27
CA VAL A 34 -8.83 13.37 -10.81
C VAL A 34 -8.06 12.17 -10.28
N TRP A 35 -8.68 11.42 -9.38
CA TRP A 35 -8.18 10.12 -8.93
C TRP A 35 -8.60 9.02 -9.92
N ARG A 36 -7.65 8.17 -10.31
CA ARG A 36 -7.88 7.05 -11.23
C ARG A 36 -7.39 5.75 -10.59
N ASN A 37 -8.03 4.63 -10.91
CA ASN A 37 -7.62 3.33 -10.40
C ASN A 37 -6.30 2.88 -11.05
N VAL A 38 -5.44 2.25 -10.25
CA VAL A 38 -4.30 1.47 -10.75
C VAL A 38 -4.81 0.11 -11.20
N LYS A 39 -4.50 -0.28 -12.45
CA LYS A 39 -4.92 -1.56 -13.04
C LYS A 39 -3.86 -2.65 -12.80
N GLY A 40 -4.16 -3.93 -12.97
CA GLY A 40 -3.15 -5.01 -12.94
C GLY A 40 -2.78 -5.51 -11.54
N LEU A 41 -3.46 -5.02 -10.50
CA LEU A 41 -3.25 -5.40 -9.11
C LEU A 41 -4.25 -6.43 -8.59
N GLU A 42 -4.94 -7.14 -9.49
CA GLU A 42 -5.94 -8.16 -9.14
C GLU A 42 -5.32 -9.37 -8.41
N GLY A 43 -4.00 -9.53 -8.49
CA GLY A 43 -3.25 -10.55 -7.74
C GLY A 43 -2.98 -10.21 -6.27
N LEU A 44 -3.21 -8.96 -5.83
CA LEU A 44 -3.11 -8.61 -4.41
C LEU A 44 -4.35 -9.12 -3.65
N PRO A 45 -4.18 -9.61 -2.41
CA PRO A 45 -5.31 -9.99 -1.59
C PRO A 45 -6.15 -8.75 -1.27
N LYS A 46 -7.45 -8.94 -1.09
CA LYS A 46 -8.27 -7.92 -0.42
C LYS A 46 -7.77 -7.78 1.02
N PHE A 47 -7.51 -6.55 1.44
CA PHE A 47 -7.14 -6.29 2.83
C PHE A 47 -8.39 -6.35 3.70
N ALA A 48 -8.25 -6.79 4.95
CA ALA A 48 -9.39 -6.82 5.85
C ALA A 48 -9.77 -5.38 6.22
N GLY A 49 -11.05 -5.10 6.50
CA GLY A 49 -11.51 -3.73 6.81
C GLY A 49 -10.86 -3.11 8.05
N TYR A 50 -10.23 -3.92 8.90
CA TYR A 50 -9.47 -3.48 10.08
C TYR A 50 -7.94 -3.49 9.85
N SER A 51 -7.48 -3.86 8.65
CA SER A 51 -6.06 -3.85 8.30
C SER A 51 -5.58 -2.42 8.10
N CYS A 52 -4.43 -2.08 8.66
CA CYS A 52 -3.78 -0.82 8.34
C CYS A 52 -2.89 -1.02 7.10
N VAL A 53 -3.22 -0.35 6.01
CA VAL A 53 -2.43 -0.41 4.77
C VAL A 53 -1.54 0.83 4.69
N LYS A 54 -0.24 0.62 4.51
CA LYS A 54 0.75 1.69 4.37
C LYS A 54 1.49 1.56 3.04
N LEU A 55 1.70 2.68 2.38
CA LEU A 55 2.42 2.78 1.11
C LEU A 55 3.77 3.47 1.32
N ALA A 56 4.79 3.06 0.57
CA ALA A 56 6.08 3.74 0.53
C ALA A 56 6.73 3.62 -0.86
N ASP A 57 7.58 4.60 -1.20
CA ASP A 57 8.46 4.52 -2.37
C ASP A 57 9.67 3.64 -2.07
N TYR A 58 9.77 2.50 -2.75
CA TYR A 58 10.87 1.56 -2.66
C TYR A 58 11.63 1.53 -3.99
N GLY A 59 12.58 2.46 -4.17
CA GLY A 59 13.42 2.52 -5.36
C GLY A 59 12.65 2.75 -6.66
N GLY A 60 11.61 3.60 -6.64
CA GLY A 60 10.72 3.85 -7.77
C GLY A 60 9.61 2.82 -7.94
N LYS A 61 9.54 1.82 -7.05
CA LYS A 61 8.43 0.86 -6.95
C LYS A 61 7.57 1.21 -5.75
N MET A 62 6.33 0.76 -5.76
CA MET A 62 5.44 0.94 -4.61
C MET A 62 5.57 -0.25 -3.67
N ALA A 63 6.03 -0.01 -2.45
CA ALA A 63 5.92 -0.97 -1.36
C ALA A 63 4.55 -0.79 -0.67
N VAL A 64 3.86 -1.89 -0.44
CA VAL A 64 2.57 -1.95 0.26
C VAL A 64 2.77 -2.82 1.49
N LEU A 65 2.59 -2.26 2.68
CA LEU A 65 2.61 -3.00 3.94
C LEU A 65 1.20 -3.06 4.50
N TRP A 66 0.81 -4.23 5.01
CA TRP A 66 -0.45 -4.38 5.72
C TRP A 66 -0.36 -5.49 6.75
N ASP A 67 -1.28 -5.49 7.70
CA ASP A 67 -1.39 -6.57 8.67
C ASP A 67 -2.64 -7.41 8.51
N LYS A 68 -2.56 -8.65 8.99
CA LYS A 68 -3.69 -9.56 9.12
C LYS A 68 -3.56 -10.34 10.41
N TYR A 69 -4.69 -10.64 11.06
CA TYR A 69 -4.67 -11.56 12.19
C TYR A 69 -4.17 -12.95 11.77
N LEU A 70 -3.51 -13.63 12.69
CA LEU A 70 -3.06 -15.00 12.53
C LEU A 70 -4.02 -15.95 13.27
N PRO A 71 -4.93 -16.66 12.57
CA PRO A 71 -5.94 -17.49 13.23
C PRO A 71 -5.34 -18.61 14.08
N SER A 72 -4.20 -19.18 13.67
CA SER A 72 -3.50 -20.25 14.42
C SER A 72 -2.96 -19.80 15.79
N SER A 73 -2.91 -18.48 16.05
CA SER A 73 -2.56 -17.93 17.36
C SER A 73 -3.75 -17.74 18.29
N GLY A 74 -4.95 -18.12 17.86
CA GLY A 74 -6.20 -17.74 18.54
C GLY A 74 -6.43 -16.22 18.49
N TYR A 75 -6.06 -15.59 17.37
CA TYR A 75 -6.15 -14.14 17.13
C TYR A 75 -5.30 -13.24 18.03
N LYS A 76 -4.38 -13.80 18.83
CA LYS A 76 -3.48 -13.05 19.73
C LYS A 76 -2.23 -12.49 19.05
N LYS A 77 -2.04 -12.79 17.76
CA LYS A 77 -0.92 -12.32 16.94
C LYS A 77 -1.41 -11.85 15.58
N LYS A 78 -0.63 -10.95 14.99
CA LYS A 78 -0.82 -10.47 13.62
C LYS A 78 0.45 -10.73 12.81
N THR A 79 0.29 -10.90 11.51
CA THR A 79 1.39 -10.97 10.55
C THR A 79 1.38 -9.72 9.69
N ILE A 80 2.52 -9.05 9.60
CA ILE A 80 2.77 -7.96 8.65
C ILE A 80 3.22 -8.60 7.35
N CYS A 81 2.48 -8.32 6.29
CA CYS A 81 2.84 -8.66 4.93
C CYS A 81 3.42 -7.43 4.22
N CYS A 82 4.23 -7.68 3.21
CA CYS A 82 4.70 -6.65 2.31
C CYS A 82 4.58 -7.14 0.87
N ALA A 83 4.19 -6.24 -0.03
CA ALA A 83 4.24 -6.45 -1.46
C ALA A 83 5.04 -5.33 -2.12
N VAL A 84 5.88 -5.69 -3.08
CA VAL A 84 6.59 -4.75 -3.94
C VAL A 84 5.92 -4.77 -5.31
N VAL A 85 5.47 -3.60 -5.74
CA VAL A 85 4.71 -3.40 -6.98
C VAL A 85 5.51 -2.51 -7.91
N SER A 86 5.90 -3.03 -9.08
CA SER A 86 6.35 -2.16 -10.16
C SER A 86 5.17 -1.46 -10.81
N LEU A 87 5.39 -0.20 -11.19
CA LEU A 87 4.38 0.67 -11.78
C LEU A 87 4.80 1.02 -13.20
N GLU A 88 3.87 0.88 -14.14
CA GLU A 88 4.06 1.21 -15.55
C GLU A 88 2.98 2.21 -15.97
N ARG A 89 3.40 3.38 -16.47
CA ARG A 89 2.49 4.34 -17.10
C ARG A 89 2.40 4.03 -18.59
N ARG A 90 1.26 3.51 -19.05
CA ARG A 90 1.08 3.11 -20.46
C ARG A 90 0.61 4.25 -21.36
N ASN A 91 -0.15 5.19 -20.81
CA ASN A 91 -0.58 6.39 -21.52
C ASN A 91 -0.84 7.52 -20.52
N SER A 92 -1.45 8.63 -20.97
CA SER A 92 -1.76 9.76 -20.09
C SER A 92 -2.75 9.42 -18.99
N GLU A 93 -3.58 8.40 -19.17
CA GLU A 93 -4.75 8.09 -18.34
C GLU A 93 -4.68 6.75 -17.61
N GLU A 94 -3.65 5.96 -17.86
CA GLU A 94 -3.53 4.60 -17.33
C GLU A 94 -2.17 4.33 -16.70
N VAL A 95 -2.25 3.91 -15.44
CA VAL A 95 -1.14 3.32 -14.69
C VAL A 95 -1.51 1.88 -14.35
N TRP A 96 -0.57 0.99 -14.62
CA TRP A 96 -0.67 -0.43 -14.33
C TRP A 96 0.34 -0.77 -13.23
N GLY A 97 -0.05 -1.63 -12.32
CA GLY A 97 0.81 -2.24 -11.32
C GLY A 97 1.08 -3.70 -11.67
N LYS A 98 2.26 -4.19 -11.29
CA LYS A 98 2.61 -5.61 -11.31
C LYS A 98 3.24 -5.97 -9.98
N VAL A 99 2.68 -6.97 -9.29
CA VAL A 99 3.28 -7.50 -8.06
C VAL A 99 4.54 -8.27 -8.43
N GLU A 100 5.69 -7.80 -7.96
CA GLU A 100 6.99 -8.45 -8.18
C GLU A 100 7.38 -9.36 -7.02
N TRP A 101 6.93 -9.01 -5.83
CA TRP A 101 7.20 -9.77 -4.62
C TRP A 101 6.06 -9.57 -3.62
N LEU A 102 5.73 -10.63 -2.90
CA LEU A 102 4.73 -10.62 -1.84
C LEU A 102 5.12 -11.69 -0.82
N ASP A 103 5.30 -11.29 0.44
CA ASP A 103 5.57 -12.23 1.53
C ASP A 103 5.16 -11.68 2.90
N VAL A 104 5.13 -12.56 3.89
CA VAL A 104 5.05 -12.21 5.30
C VAL A 104 6.44 -11.81 5.78
N VAL A 105 6.58 -10.58 6.28
CA VAL A 105 7.86 -10.04 6.75
C VAL A 105 8.05 -10.15 8.26
N LEU A 106 6.96 -10.12 9.03
CA LEU A 106 7.04 -10.10 10.49
C LEU A 106 5.78 -10.67 11.14
N THR A 107 5.96 -11.34 12.27
CA THR A 107 4.85 -11.66 13.20
C THR A 107 4.96 -10.77 14.43
N VAL A 108 3.87 -10.09 14.77
CA VAL A 108 3.79 -9.13 15.87
C VAL A 108 2.69 -9.53 16.86
N PRO A 109 2.74 -9.05 18.11
CA PRO A 109 1.62 -9.17 19.04
C PRO A 109 0.35 -8.53 18.46
N GLU A 110 -0.80 -8.91 19.01
CA GLU A 110 -2.09 -8.29 18.65
C GLU A 110 -2.09 -6.75 18.81
N SER A 111 -1.51 -6.28 19.91
CA SER A 111 -1.41 -4.86 20.24
C SER A 111 -0.09 -4.28 19.73
N TYR A 112 -0.18 -3.52 18.65
CA TYR A 112 0.88 -2.67 18.11
C TYR A 112 0.25 -1.58 17.22
N GLU A 113 1.03 -0.58 16.84
CA GLU A 113 0.59 0.52 15.98
C GLU A 113 1.58 0.75 14.83
N PHE A 114 1.06 0.98 13.61
CA PHE A 114 1.86 1.47 12.49
C PHE A 114 2.07 2.97 12.62
N VAL A 115 3.27 3.37 13.05
CA VAL A 115 3.63 4.80 13.17
C VAL A 115 3.93 5.41 11.79
N SER A 116 4.85 4.81 11.03
CA SER A 116 5.22 5.27 9.69
C SER A 116 5.88 4.15 8.90
N VAL A 117 6.01 4.33 7.58
CA VAL A 117 6.78 3.46 6.70
C VAL A 117 7.82 4.30 5.98
N LEU A 118 9.06 3.83 5.99
CA LEU A 118 10.20 4.45 5.34
C LEU A 118 10.91 3.37 4.51
N ALA A 119 11.32 3.73 3.30
CA ALA A 119 12.21 2.88 2.52
C ALA A 119 13.64 3.31 2.75
N ALA A 120 14.50 2.36 3.11
CA ALA A 120 15.94 2.57 3.10
C ALA A 120 16.44 2.30 1.67
N THR A 121 16.60 3.35 0.88
CA THR A 121 17.26 3.27 -0.43
C THR A 121 18.73 3.63 -0.26
N VAL A 122 19.63 2.78 -0.75
CA VAL A 122 21.09 3.00 -0.77
C VAL A 122 21.48 3.70 -2.06
#